data_AF-L7SUK7-F1
#
_entry.id   AF-L7SUK7-F1
#
_cell.length_a   1.000
_cell.length_b   1.000
_cell.length_c   1.000
_cell.angle_alpha   90.00
_cell.angle_beta   90.00
_cell.angle_gamma   90.00
#
_symmetry.space_group_name_H-M   'P 1'
#
loop_
_entity.id
_entity.type
_entity.pdbx_description
1 polymer ?
#
loop_
_entity_poly.entity_id
_entity_poly.type
_entity_poly.pdbx_seq_one_letter_code
_entity_poly.pdbx_strand_id
1 'polypeptide(L)'
;MNYNLPSPEEMIKQLGDLINKRNEKERLGDFFNNDYFSEIRKCINNEVSEIKNMEVKRSIKGAYLSACIKRYKRNIVKDYILKIAIIEGLDLTQRIADLFFIECLGRSVGEFFLNEHFSGLQYKENKLTKIKRTSENIVLNPVKKEEVKGIIAKYKNQIIDSVEKIKCYFYEAKLS
;
A
#
# COMPACT_ATOMS: atom_id res chain seq x y z
N MET A 1 10.51 14.71 -6.48
CA MET A 1 10.52 13.69 -7.56
C MET A 1 9.39 12.70 -7.31
N ASN A 2 8.63 12.32 -8.35
CA ASN A 2 7.62 11.27 -8.22
C ASN A 2 8.32 9.94 -7.99
N TYR A 3 7.89 9.24 -6.94
CA TYR A 3 8.10 7.82 -6.82
C TYR A 3 7.58 7.17 -8.10
N ASN A 4 8.44 6.64 -8.97
CA ASN A 4 8.02 5.68 -9.99
C ASN A 4 7.79 4.33 -9.29
N LEU A 5 6.95 4.33 -8.24
CA LEU A 5 6.21 3.13 -7.91
C LEU A 5 5.30 2.88 -9.10
N PRO A 6 5.21 1.63 -9.58
CA PRO A 6 4.34 1.34 -10.68
C PRO A 6 2.95 1.90 -10.38
N SER A 7 2.36 2.59 -11.36
CA SER A 7 1.00 3.08 -11.25
C SER A 7 0.08 1.93 -10.80
N PRO A 8 -1.08 2.20 -10.17
CA PRO A 8 -2.03 1.13 -9.86
C PRO A 8 -2.30 0.23 -11.08
N GLU A 9 -2.37 0.80 -12.29
CA GLU A 9 -2.52 0.04 -13.54
C GLU A 9 -1.28 -0.81 -13.89
N GLU A 10 -0.07 -0.30 -13.71
CA GLU A 10 1.18 -1.04 -13.93
C GLU A 10 1.36 -2.19 -12.92
N MET A 11 1.01 -1.96 -11.65
CA MET A 11 1.03 -3.00 -10.61
C MET A 11 0.01 -4.09 -10.92
N ILE A 12 -1.20 -3.71 -11.28
CA ILE A 12 -2.26 -4.65 -11.67
C ILE A 12 -1.80 -5.50 -12.86
N LYS A 13 -1.15 -4.91 -13.86
CA LYS A 13 -0.60 -5.63 -15.00
C LYS A 13 0.50 -6.62 -14.60
N GLN A 14 1.49 -6.17 -13.84
CA GLN A 14 2.60 -7.02 -13.36
C GLN A 14 2.12 -8.19 -12.49
N LEU A 15 1.06 -7.97 -11.71
CA LEU A 15 0.49 -8.99 -10.81
C LEU A 15 -0.47 -9.93 -11.54
N GLY A 16 -1.19 -9.46 -12.56
CA GLY A 16 -2.04 -10.29 -13.42
C GLY A 16 -1.26 -11.44 -14.07
N ASP A 17 -0.02 -11.17 -14.51
CA ASP A 17 0.85 -12.16 -15.14
C ASP A 17 1.36 -13.23 -14.14
N LEU A 18 1.40 -12.91 -12.83
CA LEU A 18 1.85 -13.83 -11.78
C LEU A 18 0.74 -14.81 -11.32
N ILE A 19 -0.53 -14.42 -11.41
CA ILE A 19 -1.68 -15.26 -11.00
C ILE A 19 -1.80 -16.50 -11.88
N ASN A 20 -1.44 -16.40 -13.16
CA ASN A 20 -1.50 -17.52 -14.11
C ASN A 20 -0.47 -18.63 -13.84
N LYS A 21 0.38 -18.52 -12.80
CA LYS A 21 1.51 -19.44 -12.60
C LYS A 21 1.61 -20.19 -11.26
N ARG A 22 0.74 -20.06 -10.24
CA ARG A 22 1.15 -20.47 -8.86
C ARG A 22 0.15 -21.18 -7.92
N ASN A 23 0.71 -22.08 -7.12
CA ASN A 23 0.09 -22.95 -6.09
C ASN A 23 0.03 -22.26 -4.69
N GLU A 24 -0.78 -22.78 -3.75
CA GLU A 24 -1.06 -22.18 -2.42
C GLU A 24 0.17 -21.86 -1.55
N LYS A 25 1.28 -22.60 -1.65
CA LYS A 25 2.53 -22.33 -0.91
C LYS A 25 3.19 -20.99 -1.29
N GLU A 26 2.92 -20.46 -2.49
CA GLU A 26 3.41 -19.16 -2.95
C GLU A 26 2.44 -18.02 -2.61
N ARG A 27 1.20 -18.30 -2.17
CA ARG A 27 0.22 -17.29 -1.73
C ARG A 27 0.54 -16.68 -0.36
N LEU A 28 1.38 -17.34 0.44
CA LEU A 28 1.76 -16.95 1.81
C LEU A 28 3.23 -16.55 1.97
N GLY A 29 4.04 -16.59 0.89
CA GLY A 29 5.45 -16.18 0.93
C GLY A 29 5.61 -14.67 1.16
N ASP A 30 6.85 -14.21 1.34
CA ASP A 30 7.14 -12.77 1.46
C ASP A 30 6.56 -12.01 0.26
N PHE A 31 5.53 -11.19 0.50
CA PHE A 31 4.82 -10.45 -0.56
C PHE A 31 5.77 -9.57 -1.34
N PHE A 32 6.85 -9.11 -0.71
CA PHE A 32 7.87 -8.28 -1.30
C PHE A 32 9.23 -8.90 -1.01
N ASN A 33 10.03 -9.08 -2.06
CA ASN A 33 11.39 -9.57 -1.93
C ASN A 33 12.32 -8.49 -1.36
N ASN A 34 13.57 -8.87 -1.07
CA ASN A 34 14.57 -7.94 -0.57
C ASN A 34 14.86 -6.79 -1.55
N ASP A 35 14.79 -7.04 -2.86
CA ASP A 35 15.04 -6.03 -3.90
C ASP A 35 14.03 -4.88 -3.81
N TYR A 36 12.74 -5.20 -3.61
CA TYR A 36 11.69 -4.20 -3.41
C TYR A 36 12.00 -3.25 -2.25
N PHE A 37 12.41 -3.81 -1.11
CA PHE A 37 12.76 -2.99 0.06
C PHE A 37 14.11 -2.27 -0.10
N SER A 38 15.03 -2.80 -0.91
CA SER A 38 16.30 -2.16 -1.26
C SER A 38 16.05 -0.88 -2.07
N GLU A 39 15.20 -0.95 -3.10
CA GLU A 39 14.82 0.22 -3.90
C GLU A 39 14.09 1.26 -3.06
N ILE A 40 13.17 0.84 -2.18
CA ILE A 40 12.53 1.78 -1.25
C ILE A 40 13.57 2.46 -0.35
N ARG A 41 14.52 1.69 0.22
CA ARG A 41 15.56 2.26 1.09
C ARG A 41 16.41 3.28 0.35
N LYS A 42 16.82 2.99 -0.88
CA LYS A 42 17.56 3.92 -1.75
C LYS A 42 16.79 5.21 -1.97
N CYS A 43 15.51 5.12 -2.28
CA CYS A 43 14.69 6.30 -2.51
C CYS A 43 14.41 7.09 -1.22
N ILE A 44 14.27 6.42 -0.06
CA ILE A 44 14.24 7.08 1.27
C ILE A 44 15.54 7.86 1.51
N ASN A 45 16.70 7.24 1.28
CA ASN A 45 17.99 7.89 1.49
C ASN A 45 18.13 9.15 0.63
N ASN A 46 17.73 9.08 -0.64
CA ASN A 46 17.75 10.23 -1.54
C ASN A 46 16.84 11.36 -1.03
N GLU A 47 15.58 11.07 -0.70
CA GLU A 47 14.64 12.11 -0.27
C GLU A 47 15.02 12.70 1.10
N VAL A 48 15.58 11.90 2.02
CA VAL A 48 16.10 12.40 3.30
C VAL A 48 17.30 13.31 3.07
N SER A 49 18.21 12.95 2.16
CA SER A 49 19.35 13.79 1.76
C SER A 49 18.88 15.12 1.16
N GLU A 50 17.93 15.09 0.24
CA GLU A 50 17.31 16.29 -0.34
C GLU A 50 16.73 17.20 0.74
N ILE A 51 15.93 16.66 1.66
CA ILE A 51 15.32 17.45 2.75
C ILE A 51 16.37 18.01 3.71
N LYS A 52 17.44 17.25 4.00
CA LYS A 52 18.56 17.72 4.82
C LYS A 52 19.24 18.94 4.19
N ASN A 53 19.40 18.94 2.86
CA ASN A 53 20.08 20.00 2.12
C ASN A 53 19.21 21.22 1.78
N MET A 54 17.89 21.19 2.04
CA MET A 54 17.02 22.36 1.81
C MET A 54 17.41 23.58 2.66
N GLU A 55 17.38 24.78 2.09
CA GLU A 55 17.61 26.04 2.81
C GLU A 55 16.35 26.53 3.52
N VAL A 56 15.85 25.74 4.49
CA VAL A 56 14.65 26.07 5.29
C VAL A 56 14.89 25.80 6.77
N LYS A 57 14.04 26.38 7.64
CA LYS A 57 14.11 26.18 9.10
C LYS A 57 14.03 24.69 9.46
N ARG A 58 14.75 24.29 10.51
CA ARG A 58 14.80 22.89 11.00
C ARG A 58 13.42 22.30 11.30
N SER A 59 12.51 23.08 11.86
CA SER A 59 11.13 22.64 12.14
C SER A 59 10.37 22.27 10.87
N ILE A 60 10.59 23.02 9.78
CA ILE A 60 10.00 22.77 8.46
C ILE A 60 10.58 21.47 7.87
N LYS A 61 11.89 21.24 7.95
CA LYS A 61 12.51 19.96 7.56
C LYS A 61 11.90 18.77 8.33
N GLY A 62 11.67 18.94 9.63
CA GLY A 62 10.99 17.95 10.47
C GLY A 62 9.58 17.63 9.99
N ALA A 63 8.81 18.65 9.58
CA ALA A 63 7.48 18.47 9.02
C ALA A 63 7.51 17.71 7.68
N TYR A 64 8.43 18.06 6.77
CA TYR A 64 8.62 17.33 5.51
C TYR A 64 8.98 15.86 5.75
N LEU A 65 9.92 15.58 6.64
CA LEU A 65 10.30 14.21 6.99
C LEU A 65 9.12 13.43 7.57
N SER A 66 8.32 14.05 8.44
CA SER A 66 7.11 13.42 9.00
C SER A 66 6.09 13.12 7.91
N ALA A 67 5.87 14.05 6.98
CA ALA A 67 4.99 13.84 5.83
C ALA A 67 5.48 12.69 4.93
N CYS A 68 6.78 12.62 4.66
CA CYS A 68 7.41 11.54 3.89
C CYS A 68 7.19 10.19 4.59
N ILE A 69 7.54 10.03 5.86
CA ILE A 69 7.33 8.78 6.60
C ILE A 69 5.87 8.32 6.47
N LYS A 70 4.90 9.23 6.69
CA LYS A 70 3.47 8.91 6.55
C LYS A 70 3.12 8.44 5.13
N ARG A 71 3.68 9.09 4.09
CA ARG A 71 3.44 8.73 2.68
C ARG A 71 3.92 7.31 2.37
N TYR A 72 5.13 6.94 2.79
CA TYR A 72 5.67 5.60 2.49
C TYR A 72 4.95 4.51 3.25
N LYS A 73 4.62 4.74 4.53
CA LYS A 73 3.80 3.79 5.30
C LYS A 73 2.45 3.53 4.61
N ARG A 74 1.80 4.59 4.10
CA ARG A 74 0.56 4.43 3.31
C ARG A 74 0.79 3.68 2.01
N ASN A 75 1.88 3.98 1.29
CA ASN A 75 2.18 3.32 0.02
C ASN A 75 2.42 1.82 0.22
N ILE A 76 3.19 1.42 1.23
CA ILE A 76 3.37 0.00 1.57
C ILE A 76 2.03 -0.70 1.80
N VAL A 77 1.15 -0.10 2.62
CA VAL A 77 -0.18 -0.69 2.87
C VAL A 77 -1.00 -0.75 1.57
N LYS A 78 -0.95 0.30 0.74
CA LYS A 78 -1.61 0.31 -0.58
C LYS A 78 -1.13 -0.84 -1.46
N ASP A 79 0.18 -1.06 -1.52
CA ASP A 79 0.78 -2.12 -2.33
C ASP A 79 0.38 -3.52 -1.83
N TYR A 80 0.30 -3.71 -0.50
CA TYR A 80 -0.26 -4.93 0.11
C TYR A 80 -1.74 -5.12 -0.25
N ILE A 81 -2.58 -4.09 -0.13
CA ILE A 81 -4.01 -4.17 -0.44
C ILE A 81 -4.23 -4.66 -1.87
N LEU A 82 -3.49 -4.10 -2.84
CA LEU A 82 -3.61 -4.51 -4.25
C LEU A 82 -3.21 -5.98 -4.46
N LYS A 83 -2.13 -6.44 -3.82
CA LYS A 83 -1.69 -7.85 -3.91
C LYS A 83 -2.66 -8.81 -3.22
N ILE A 84 -3.12 -8.46 -2.03
CA ILE A 84 -4.07 -9.27 -1.26
C ILE A 84 -5.37 -9.38 -2.04
N ALA A 85 -5.83 -8.29 -2.66
CA ALA A 85 -7.05 -8.33 -3.46
C ALA A 85 -6.96 -9.27 -4.65
N ILE A 86 -5.77 -9.35 -5.24
CA ILE A 86 -5.49 -10.31 -6.30
C ILE A 86 -5.48 -11.76 -5.77
N ILE A 87 -4.76 -12.03 -4.68
CA ILE A 87 -4.61 -13.38 -4.12
C ILE A 87 -5.94 -13.93 -3.61
N GLU A 88 -6.72 -13.09 -2.94
CA GLU A 88 -7.99 -13.45 -2.31
C GLU A 88 -9.19 -13.24 -3.24
N GLY A 89 -8.97 -12.72 -4.46
CA GLY A 89 -10.05 -12.37 -5.39
C GLY A 89 -11.03 -11.33 -4.82
N LEU A 90 -10.52 -10.37 -4.06
CA LEU A 90 -11.31 -9.37 -3.35
C LEU A 90 -11.64 -8.17 -4.24
N ASP A 91 -12.92 -7.87 -4.36
CA ASP A 91 -13.37 -6.58 -4.91
C ASP A 91 -12.93 -5.43 -4.00
N LEU A 92 -12.18 -4.48 -4.57
CA LEU A 92 -11.67 -3.35 -3.83
C LEU A 92 -12.63 -2.16 -3.91
N THR A 93 -13.02 -1.69 -2.74
CA THR A 93 -13.75 -0.44 -2.59
C THR A 93 -12.96 0.50 -1.71
N GLN A 94 -13.24 1.79 -1.81
CA GLN A 94 -12.66 2.78 -0.89
C GLN A 94 -12.89 2.40 0.58
N ARG A 95 -14.09 1.91 0.93
CA ARG A 95 -14.41 1.48 2.30
C ARG A 95 -13.62 0.25 2.74
N ILE A 96 -13.41 -0.72 1.83
CA ILE A 96 -12.58 -1.89 2.10
C ILE A 96 -11.13 -1.46 2.28
N ALA A 97 -10.59 -0.67 1.37
CA ALA A 97 -9.23 -0.15 1.48
C ALA A 97 -9.02 0.65 2.77
N ASP A 98 -9.98 1.50 3.13
CA ASP A 98 -9.93 2.28 4.37
C ASP A 98 -9.89 1.38 5.62
N LEU A 99 -10.62 0.25 5.61
CA LEU A 99 -10.55 -0.73 6.68
C LEU A 99 -9.14 -1.33 6.84
N PHE A 100 -8.44 -1.63 5.75
CA PHE A 100 -7.04 -2.05 5.81
C PHE A 100 -6.15 -0.97 6.44
N PHE A 101 -6.31 0.30 6.06
CA PHE A 101 -5.53 1.39 6.63
C PHE A 101 -5.80 1.58 8.13
N ILE A 102 -7.07 1.52 8.54
CA ILE A 102 -7.45 1.59 9.96
C ILE A 102 -6.80 0.44 10.74
N GLU A 103 -6.91 -0.78 10.24
CA GLU A 103 -6.38 -1.96 10.93
C GLU A 103 -4.85 -2.01 10.98
N CYS A 104 -4.16 -1.53 9.94
CA CYS A 104 -2.70 -1.64 9.83
C CYS A 104 -1.96 -0.39 10.31
N LEU A 105 -2.55 0.80 10.18
CA LEU A 105 -1.94 2.08 10.57
C LEU A 105 -2.64 2.77 11.75
N GLY A 106 -3.74 2.20 12.25
CA GLY A 106 -4.54 2.77 13.35
C GLY A 106 -5.39 3.98 12.95
N ARG A 107 -5.50 4.30 11.66
CA ARG A 107 -6.25 5.46 11.16
C ARG A 107 -6.63 5.35 9.70
N SER A 108 -7.70 6.04 9.33
CA SER A 108 -8.12 6.26 7.94
C SER A 108 -7.09 7.11 7.18
N VAL A 109 -7.13 7.01 5.85
CA VAL A 109 -6.39 7.87 4.92
C VAL A 109 -7.34 8.76 4.14
N GLY A 110 -6.86 9.93 3.71
CA GLY A 110 -7.73 10.94 3.08
C GLY A 110 -8.50 10.42 1.87
N GLU A 111 -9.75 10.87 1.72
CA GLU A 111 -10.67 10.42 0.68
C GLU A 111 -10.08 10.54 -0.74
N PHE A 112 -9.33 11.62 -1.00
CA PHE A 112 -8.62 11.81 -2.27
C PHE A 112 -7.69 10.63 -2.59
N PHE A 113 -6.89 10.17 -1.61
CA PHE A 113 -5.97 9.04 -1.79
C PHE A 113 -6.73 7.72 -2.00
N LEU A 114 -7.82 7.51 -1.25
CA LEU A 114 -8.67 6.33 -1.44
C LEU A 114 -9.31 6.31 -2.83
N ASN A 115 -9.80 7.46 -3.28
CA ASN A 115 -10.40 7.64 -4.60
C ASN A 115 -9.40 7.36 -5.72
N GLU A 116 -8.21 7.96 -5.64
CA GLU A 116 -7.15 7.84 -6.64
C GLU A 116 -6.71 6.39 -6.84
N HIS A 117 -6.57 5.62 -5.76
CA HIS A 117 -5.95 4.30 -5.80
C HIS A 117 -6.91 3.11 -5.77
N PHE A 118 -8.13 3.27 -5.24
CA PHE A 118 -9.04 2.13 -5.00
C PHE A 118 -10.46 2.33 -5.56
N SER A 119 -10.76 3.49 -6.12
CA SER A 119 -12.08 3.68 -6.73
C SER A 119 -12.22 2.89 -8.02
N GLY A 120 -13.28 2.09 -8.10
CA GLY A 120 -13.64 1.35 -9.30
C GLY A 120 -12.76 0.14 -9.59
N LEU A 121 -12.01 -0.40 -8.63
CA LEU A 121 -11.25 -1.64 -8.83
C LEU A 121 -12.12 -2.87 -8.52
N GLN A 122 -12.43 -3.67 -9.53
CA GLN A 122 -13.17 -4.93 -9.39
C GLN A 122 -12.29 -6.12 -9.77
N TYR A 123 -12.33 -7.20 -8.99
CA TYR A 123 -11.66 -8.44 -9.34
C TYR A 123 -12.57 -9.27 -10.25
N LYS A 124 -12.15 -9.46 -11.49
CA LYS A 124 -12.88 -10.24 -12.49
C LYS A 124 -11.91 -10.94 -13.42
N GLU A 125 -12.22 -12.16 -13.86
CA GLU A 125 -11.37 -12.92 -14.80
C GLU A 125 -9.90 -13.04 -14.33
N ASN A 126 -9.69 -13.26 -13.03
CA ASN A 126 -8.35 -13.36 -12.43
C ASN A 126 -7.47 -12.11 -12.57
N LYS A 127 -8.07 -10.92 -12.66
CA LYS A 127 -7.35 -9.64 -12.71
C LYS A 127 -8.16 -8.56 -11.99
N LEU A 128 -7.47 -7.57 -11.42
CA LEU A 128 -8.12 -6.33 -11.01
C LEU A 128 -8.37 -5.48 -12.26
N THR A 129 -9.59 -4.96 -12.41
CA THR A 129 -9.98 -4.11 -13.54
C THR A 129 -10.62 -2.84 -13.04
N LYS A 130 -10.28 -1.72 -13.68
CA LYS A 130 -10.88 -0.41 -13.37
C LYS A 130 -12.19 -0.28 -14.13
N ILE A 131 -13.30 -0.35 -13.43
CA ILE A 131 -14.65 -0.17 -13.98
C ILE A 131 -15.17 1.23 -13.69
N LYS A 132 -15.95 1.78 -14.63
CA LYS A 132 -16.67 3.04 -14.44
C LYS A 132 -17.81 2.76 -13.45
N ARG A 133 -17.66 3.19 -12.20
CA ARG A 133 -18.68 2.94 -11.17
C ARG A 133 -19.98 3.67 -11.51
N THR A 134 -21.08 2.94 -11.50
CA THR A 134 -22.39 3.49 -11.15
C THR A 134 -22.47 3.56 -9.63
N SER A 135 -23.07 4.63 -9.09
CA SER A 135 -23.10 4.99 -7.66
C SER A 135 -23.79 3.98 -6.73
N GLU A 136 -24.25 2.84 -7.24
CA GLU A 136 -25.24 2.01 -6.55
C GLU A 136 -24.73 0.82 -5.77
N ASN A 137 -23.50 0.32 -5.95
CA ASN A 137 -23.10 -0.89 -5.24
C ASN A 137 -21.68 -0.82 -4.68
N ILE A 138 -21.60 -0.65 -3.36
CA ILE A 138 -21.13 -1.67 -2.40
C ILE A 138 -21.34 -1.04 -1.00
N VAL A 139 -22.51 -1.30 -0.42
CA VAL A 139 -22.67 -1.16 1.03
C VAL A 139 -21.86 -2.27 1.67
N LEU A 140 -20.90 -1.90 2.52
CA LEU A 140 -20.10 -2.85 3.28
C LEU A 140 -21.03 -3.43 4.35
N ASN A 141 -21.79 -4.47 3.99
CA ASN A 141 -22.69 -5.12 4.92
C ASN A 141 -21.88 -5.82 6.04
N PRO A 142 -22.48 -6.09 7.21
CA PRO A 142 -21.75 -6.65 8.35
C PRO A 142 -21.02 -7.96 8.03
N VAL A 143 -21.62 -8.81 7.20
CA VAL A 143 -21.04 -10.09 6.77
C VAL A 143 -19.74 -9.87 5.98
N LYS A 144 -19.78 -8.99 4.96
CA LYS A 144 -18.60 -8.67 4.15
C LYS A 144 -17.52 -7.96 4.97
N LYS A 145 -17.92 -7.19 5.99
CA LYS A 145 -16.98 -6.54 6.91
C LYS A 145 -16.17 -7.58 7.70
N GLU A 146 -16.83 -8.58 8.27
CA GLU A 146 -16.14 -9.62 9.03
C GLU A 146 -15.30 -10.53 8.14
N GLU A 147 -15.76 -10.85 6.91
CA GLU A 147 -14.96 -11.55 5.91
C GLU A 147 -13.66 -10.79 5.61
N VAL A 148 -13.76 -9.49 5.30
CA VAL A 148 -12.59 -8.65 5.02
C VAL A 148 -11.68 -8.53 6.24
N LYS A 149 -12.21 -8.45 7.46
CA LYS A 149 -11.38 -8.47 8.68
C LYS A 149 -10.62 -9.78 8.84
N GLY A 150 -11.22 -10.92 8.51
CA GLY A 150 -10.54 -12.21 8.50
C GLY A 150 -9.35 -12.21 7.54
N ILE A 151 -9.54 -11.67 6.34
CA ILE A 151 -8.46 -11.47 5.35
C ILE A 151 -7.37 -10.54 5.91
N ILE A 152 -7.75 -9.39 6.47
CA ILE A 152 -6.78 -8.44 7.06
C ILE A 152 -5.96 -9.13 8.15
N ALA A 153 -6.61 -9.86 9.06
CA ALA A 153 -5.93 -10.53 10.17
C ALA A 153 -4.87 -11.52 9.70
N LYS A 154 -5.11 -12.23 8.59
CA LYS A 154 -4.15 -13.15 7.97
C LYS A 154 -2.84 -12.48 7.56
N TYR A 155 -2.88 -11.23 7.11
CA TYR A 155 -1.72 -10.51 6.57
C TYR A 155 -1.20 -9.38 7.48
N LYS A 156 -1.94 -9.04 8.54
CA LYS A 156 -1.71 -7.86 9.39
C LYS A 156 -0.29 -7.76 9.92
N ASN A 157 0.26 -8.84 10.46
CA ASN A 157 1.60 -8.83 11.06
C ASN A 157 2.67 -8.52 10.01
N GLN A 158 2.61 -9.15 8.84
CA GLN A 158 3.56 -8.92 7.75
C GLN A 158 3.50 -7.47 7.22
N ILE A 159 2.28 -6.90 7.14
CA ILE A 159 2.07 -5.49 6.78
C ILE A 159 2.71 -4.58 7.82
N ILE A 160 2.45 -4.82 9.12
CA ILE A 160 3.00 -4.02 10.22
C ILE A 160 4.53 -4.10 10.24
N ASP A 161 5.11 -5.28 10.07
CA ASP A 161 6.57 -5.46 10.03
C ASP A 161 7.19 -4.67 8.88
N SER A 162 6.56 -4.71 7.71
CA SER A 162 6.99 -3.92 6.54
C SER A 162 6.89 -2.41 6.80
N VAL A 163 5.83 -1.97 7.46
CA VAL A 163 5.59 -0.57 7.85
C VAL A 163 6.62 -0.10 8.88
N GLU A 164 7.02 -0.94 9.82
CA GLU A 164 8.08 -0.60 10.79
C GLU A 164 9.47 -0.64 10.13
N LYS A 165 9.72 -1.51 9.16
CA LYS A 165 10.94 -1.49 8.34
C LYS A 165 11.15 -0.14 7.65
N ILE A 166 10.09 0.44 7.09
CA ILE A 166 10.13 1.81 6.53
C ILE A 166 10.58 2.83 7.58
N LYS A 167 10.02 2.74 8.80
CA LYS A 167 10.37 3.65 9.88
C LYS A 167 11.87 3.54 10.23
N CYS A 168 12.41 2.32 10.30
CA CYS A 168 13.83 2.08 10.53
C CYS A 168 14.70 2.70 9.45
N TYR A 169 14.35 2.54 8.17
CA TYR A 169 15.09 3.17 7.06
C TYR A 169 15.17 4.69 7.18
N PHE A 170 14.08 5.35 7.59
CA PHE A 170 14.11 6.80 7.84
C PHE A 170 14.99 7.19 9.03
N TYR A 171 15.10 6.35 10.06
CA TYR A 171 16.03 6.61 11.18
C TYR A 171 17.48 6.47 10.75
N GLU A 172 17.81 5.40 10.02
CA GLU A 172 19.15 5.16 9.47
C GLU A 172 19.58 6.31 8.55
N ALA A 173 18.73 6.69 7.59
CA ALA A 173 18.99 7.78 6.65
C ALA A 173 19.18 9.15 7.33
N LYS A 174 18.60 9.34 8.53
CA LYS A 174 18.81 10.56 9.32
C LYS A 174 20.17 10.57 9.99
N LEU A 175 20.72 9.41 10.36
CA LEU A 175 22.01 9.28 11.03
C LEU A 175 23.20 9.28 10.06
N SER A 176 23.00 8.83 8.82
CA SER A 176 23.97 8.93 7.72
C SER A 176 24.14 10.35 7.21
#